data_AF-A0A956M5K9-F1
#
_entry.id   AF-A0A956M5K9-F1
#
_cell.length_a   1.000
_cell.length_b   1.000
_cell.length_c   1.000
_cell.angle_alpha   90.00
_cell.angle_beta   90.00
_cell.angle_gamma   90.00
#
_symmetry.space_group_name_H-M   'P 1'
#
loop_
_entity.id
_entity.type
_entity.pdbx_description
1 polymer ?
#
loop_
_entity_poly.entity_id
_entity_poly.type
_entity_poly.pdbx_seq_one_letter_code
_entity_poly.pdbx_strand_id
1 'polypeptide(L)'
;MSAMAAPDGTRHIAQMGAASDTTWRLRQLQPDTRYYWSVQALDHNFAGSVFAVEDSFVTPLPAFTHLAAPLAQVSAGGSAWGDYDNDGDLDLALSGWDSSQVRYSRIYRNANGSLVDINAALSQLSNGSLAWGDYDNDGDLDLVLTGFPDGGSGYVSQIYRNDNGSFVNIQANLLGSG
;
A
#
# COMPACT_ATOMS: atom_id res chain seq x y z
N MET A 1 -16.64 57.41 4.69
CA MET A 1 -16.80 57.46 6.16
C MET A 1 -17.44 56.15 6.59
N SER A 2 -16.69 55.27 7.26
CA SER A 2 -17.28 54.05 7.83
C SER A 2 -18.10 54.42 9.05
N ALA A 3 -19.41 54.20 8.97
CA ALA A 3 -20.26 54.13 10.14
C ALA A 3 -19.96 52.79 10.81
N MET A 4 -19.36 52.83 12.01
CA MET A 4 -19.29 51.80 13.06
C MET A 4 -18.01 52.00 13.89
N ALA A 5 -17.94 53.09 14.65
CA ALA A 5 -16.99 53.26 15.76
C ALA A 5 -17.66 54.10 16.86
N ALA A 6 -17.77 53.56 18.07
CA ALA A 6 -18.19 54.30 19.26
C ALA A 6 -16.98 55.02 19.90
N PRO A 7 -17.18 56.12 20.64
CA PRO A 7 -16.10 57.02 21.07
C PRO A 7 -15.20 56.52 22.22
N ASP A 8 -15.41 55.31 22.75
CA ASP A 8 -14.73 54.82 23.96
C ASP A 8 -13.68 53.73 23.71
N GLY A 9 -13.41 53.39 22.44
CA GLY A 9 -12.28 52.53 22.07
C GLY A 9 -12.42 51.06 22.45
N THR A 10 -13.63 50.57 22.75
CA THR A 10 -13.85 49.13 22.95
C THR A 10 -14.30 48.43 21.66
N ARG A 11 -13.61 47.34 21.31
CA ARG A 11 -13.94 46.48 20.16
C ARG A 11 -15.18 45.66 20.52
N HIS A 12 -16.29 45.90 19.82
CA HIS A 12 -17.41 44.95 19.84
C HIS A 12 -16.89 43.61 19.30
N ILE A 13 -16.76 42.63 20.19
CA ILE A 13 -16.49 41.25 19.79
C ILE A 13 -17.75 40.81 19.05
N ALA A 14 -17.63 40.58 17.73
CA ALA A 14 -18.69 39.95 16.97
C ALA A 14 -19.01 38.62 17.66
N GLN A 15 -20.23 38.52 18.19
CA GLN A 15 -20.77 37.26 18.69
C GLN A 15 -20.65 36.24 17.56
N MET A 16 -20.06 35.07 17.83
CA MET A 16 -19.99 33.99 16.85
C MET A 16 -21.42 33.64 16.40
N GLY A 17 -21.77 34.03 15.17
CA GLY A 17 -22.88 33.44 14.45
C GLY A 17 -22.57 31.97 14.16
N ALA A 18 -23.59 31.18 13.84
CA ALA A 18 -23.50 29.73 13.62
C ALA A 18 -22.64 29.34 12.40
N ALA A 19 -21.34 29.56 12.46
CA ALA A 19 -20.34 28.93 11.60
C ALA A 19 -19.69 27.84 12.44
N SER A 20 -20.31 26.66 12.46
CA SER A 20 -19.82 25.51 13.24
C SER A 20 -18.60 24.84 12.62
N ASP A 21 -18.33 25.07 11.33
CA ASP A 21 -17.21 24.48 10.60
C ASP A 21 -16.45 25.53 9.78
N THR A 22 -15.16 25.67 10.05
CA THR A 22 -14.20 26.48 9.27
C THR A 22 -13.27 25.62 8.42
N THR A 23 -13.54 24.32 8.34
CA THR A 23 -12.72 23.36 7.60
C THR A 23 -13.56 22.62 6.57
N TRP A 24 -13.00 22.45 5.38
CA TRP A 24 -13.60 21.67 4.31
C TRP A 24 -12.55 20.77 3.67
N ARG A 25 -12.94 19.56 3.27
CA ARG A 25 -12.04 18.57 2.64
C ARG A 25 -12.48 18.32 1.22
N LEU A 26 -11.64 18.71 0.27
CA LEU A 26 -11.78 18.34 -1.13
C LEU A 26 -11.08 17.00 -1.37
N ARG A 27 -11.78 16.04 -2.00
CA ARG A 27 -11.25 14.71 -2.34
C ARG A 27 -11.18 14.55 -3.85
N GLN A 28 -10.44 13.54 -4.31
CA GLN A 28 -10.32 13.16 -5.74
C GLN A 28 -9.75 14.26 -6.64
N LEU A 29 -8.76 14.99 -6.14
CA LEU A 29 -8.00 15.94 -6.94
C LEU A 29 -7.18 15.18 -7.99
N GLN A 30 -7.12 15.73 -9.21
CA GLN A 30 -6.25 15.23 -10.26
C GLN A 30 -4.79 15.52 -9.88
N PRO A 31 -3.87 14.54 -9.98
CA PRO A 31 -2.45 14.79 -9.79
C PRO A 31 -1.91 15.85 -10.75
N ASP A 32 -0.78 16.46 -10.39
CA ASP A 32 -0.09 17.51 -11.16
C ASP A 32 -0.98 18.70 -11.58
N THR A 33 -2.06 18.95 -10.84
CA THR A 33 -3.00 20.00 -11.16
C THR A 33 -2.90 21.12 -10.14
N ARG A 34 -2.84 22.36 -10.63
CA ARG A 34 -2.92 23.55 -9.78
C ARG A 34 -4.39 23.87 -9.51
N TYR A 35 -4.74 23.92 -8.23
CA TYR A 35 -6.04 24.35 -7.75
C TYR A 35 -5.93 25.73 -7.11
N TYR A 36 -6.95 26.55 -7.34
CA TYR A 36 -7.07 27.90 -6.78
C TYR A 36 -8.27 27.95 -5.83
N TRP A 37 -8.18 28.73 -4.76
CA TRP A 37 -9.25 28.88 -3.79
C TRP A 37 -9.28 30.28 -3.18
N SER A 38 -10.48 30.72 -2.79
CA SER A 38 -10.72 31.93 -2.00
C SER A 38 -11.95 31.71 -1.10
N VAL A 39 -12.06 32.47 -0.01
CA VAL A 39 -13.15 32.35 0.97
C VAL A 39 -13.82 33.70 1.23
N GLN A 40 -15.12 33.71 1.49
CA GLN A 40 -15.87 34.89 1.92
C GLN A 40 -16.75 34.54 3.12
N ALA A 41 -17.09 35.54 3.95
CA ALA A 41 -18.08 35.39 5.00
C ALA A 41 -19.48 35.74 4.46
N LEU A 42 -20.51 35.08 4.98
CA LEU A 42 -21.92 35.39 4.71
C LEU A 42 -22.56 35.87 6.02
N ASP A 43 -23.36 36.93 5.96
CA ASP A 43 -24.17 37.37 7.09
C ASP A 43 -25.49 36.59 7.19
N HIS A 44 -26.29 36.90 8.22
CA HIS A 44 -27.58 36.23 8.47
C HIS A 44 -28.66 36.53 7.43
N ASN A 45 -28.43 37.50 6.53
CA ASN A 45 -29.30 37.84 5.41
C ASN A 45 -28.76 37.28 4.08
N PHE A 46 -27.79 36.36 4.15
CA PHE A 46 -27.11 35.77 2.98
C PHE A 46 -26.34 36.80 2.14
N ALA A 47 -26.01 37.97 2.70
CA ALA A 47 -25.14 38.93 2.03
C ALA A 47 -23.67 38.54 2.26
N GLY A 48 -22.92 38.41 1.15
CA GLY A 48 -21.50 38.06 1.16
C GLY A 48 -20.59 39.27 1.41
N SER A 49 -19.47 39.02 2.11
CA SER A 49 -18.34 39.96 2.17
C SER A 49 -17.58 40.01 0.85
N VAL A 50 -16.55 40.83 0.77
CA VAL A 50 -15.50 40.62 -0.25
C VAL A 50 -14.84 39.25 -0.03
N PHE A 51 -14.47 38.58 -1.11
CA PHE A 51 -13.63 37.39 -1.04
C PHE A 51 -12.23 37.75 -0.53
N ALA A 52 -11.61 36.82 0.16
CA ALA A 52 -10.18 36.84 0.45
C ALA A 52 -9.37 36.82 -0.86
N VAL A 53 -8.11 37.21 -0.76
CA VAL A 53 -7.14 37.06 -1.86
C VAL A 53 -7.08 35.58 -2.25
N GLU A 54 -7.05 35.31 -3.55
CA GLU A 54 -6.92 33.95 -4.08
C GLU A 54 -5.56 33.34 -3.70
N ASP A 55 -5.59 32.09 -3.28
CA ASP A 55 -4.40 31.28 -3.02
C ASP A 55 -4.47 29.98 -3.83
N SER A 56 -3.34 29.27 -3.97
CA SER A 56 -3.28 28.07 -4.80
C SER A 56 -2.32 27.01 -4.25
N PHE A 57 -2.59 25.75 -4.61
CA PHE A 57 -1.68 24.64 -4.36
C PHE A 57 -1.62 23.72 -5.57
N VAL A 58 -0.57 22.91 -5.66
CA VAL A 58 -0.40 21.90 -6.71
C VAL A 58 -0.44 20.53 -6.04
N THR A 59 -1.26 19.63 -6.57
CA THR A 59 -1.22 18.23 -6.15
C THR A 59 0.04 17.56 -6.69
N PRO A 60 0.80 16.84 -5.87
CA PRO A 60 1.98 16.14 -6.36
C PRO A 60 1.61 15.05 -7.36
N LEU A 61 2.48 14.83 -8.35
CA LEU A 61 2.47 13.60 -9.15
C LEU A 61 2.86 12.42 -8.24
N PRO A 62 2.11 11.32 -8.21
CA PRO A 62 2.61 10.09 -7.62
C PRO A 62 3.82 9.64 -8.47
N ALA A 63 5.01 9.83 -7.94
CA ALA A 63 6.24 9.38 -8.59
C ALA A 63 6.50 7.93 -8.21
N PHE A 64 6.62 7.07 -9.22
CA PHE A 64 7.19 5.73 -9.02
C PHE A 64 8.70 5.86 -8.92
N THR A 65 9.23 5.63 -7.72
CA THR A 65 10.67 5.59 -7.48
C THR A 65 11.12 4.15 -7.42
N HIS A 66 12.19 3.82 -8.14
CA HIS A 66 12.83 2.52 -8.02
C HIS A 66 13.45 2.40 -6.63
N LEU A 67 12.95 1.46 -5.82
CA LEU A 67 13.57 1.09 -4.55
C LEU A 67 14.61 0.00 -4.80
N ALA A 68 15.87 0.28 -4.48
CA ALA A 68 16.94 -0.72 -4.51
C ALA A 68 16.84 -1.68 -3.31
N ALA A 69 15.76 -2.45 -3.25
CA ALA A 69 15.56 -3.47 -2.22
C ALA A 69 16.51 -4.68 -2.45
N PRO A 70 16.98 -5.34 -1.40
CA PRO A 70 17.90 -6.49 -1.49
C PRO A 70 17.15 -7.78 -1.89
N LEU A 71 16.41 -7.73 -2.99
CA LEU A 71 15.67 -8.87 -3.52
C LEU A 71 16.59 -9.79 -4.31
N ALA A 72 16.27 -11.09 -4.33
CA ALA A 72 16.92 -12.03 -5.21
C ALA A 72 16.69 -11.59 -6.67
N GLN A 73 17.79 -11.49 -7.42
CA GLN A 73 17.73 -11.11 -8.82
C GLN A 73 17.36 -12.34 -9.65
N VAL A 74 16.05 -12.50 -9.89
CA VAL A 74 15.50 -13.68 -10.54
C VAL A 74 14.86 -13.37 -11.89
N SER A 75 14.80 -14.39 -12.73
CA SER A 75 13.97 -14.44 -13.94
C SER A 75 13.15 -15.72 -13.97
N ALA A 76 12.22 -15.80 -14.91
CA ALA A 76 11.40 -17.00 -15.15
C ALA A 76 10.77 -17.55 -13.86
N GLY A 77 10.00 -16.73 -13.17
CA GLY A 77 9.26 -17.12 -11.97
C GLY A 77 8.10 -16.16 -11.74
N GLY A 78 7.62 -16.09 -10.50
CA GLY A 78 6.51 -15.22 -10.13
C GLY A 78 6.81 -14.40 -8.89
N SER A 79 5.90 -13.48 -8.60
CA SER A 79 5.85 -12.79 -7.31
C SER A 79 4.41 -12.55 -6.88
N ALA A 80 4.17 -12.50 -5.57
CA ALA A 80 2.86 -12.26 -5.00
C ALA A 80 2.98 -11.48 -3.69
N TRP A 81 2.10 -10.50 -3.49
CA TRP A 81 2.00 -9.75 -2.24
C TRP A 81 0.91 -10.35 -1.34
N GLY A 82 1.19 -10.47 -0.05
CA GLY A 82 0.27 -10.97 0.97
C GLY A 82 0.81 -10.65 2.36
N ASP A 83 -0.07 -10.37 3.32
CA ASP A 83 0.27 -10.10 4.72
C ASP A 83 0.34 -11.44 5.46
N TYR A 84 1.54 -12.04 5.55
CA TYR A 84 1.67 -13.40 6.07
C TYR A 84 1.72 -13.45 7.60
N ASP A 85 2.12 -12.37 8.27
CA ASP A 85 2.20 -12.31 9.73
C ASP A 85 1.07 -11.47 10.37
N ASN A 86 0.07 -11.07 9.58
CA ASN A 86 -1.11 -10.33 10.00
C ASN A 86 -0.75 -9.00 10.69
N ASP A 87 0.35 -8.36 10.30
CA ASP A 87 0.82 -7.09 10.88
C ASP A 87 0.30 -5.85 10.15
N GLY A 88 -0.40 -6.05 9.02
CA GLY A 88 -1.04 -5.02 8.22
C GLY A 88 -0.15 -4.45 7.11
N ASP A 89 1.14 -4.83 7.05
CA ASP A 89 2.03 -4.54 5.94
C ASP A 89 2.00 -5.72 4.94
N LEU A 90 1.90 -5.43 3.63
CA LEU A 90 1.99 -6.50 2.63
C LEU A 90 3.43 -6.99 2.51
N ASP A 91 3.62 -8.31 2.56
CA ASP A 91 4.89 -9.00 2.34
C ASP A 91 5.00 -9.58 0.93
N LEU A 92 6.23 -9.88 0.50
CA LEU A 92 6.51 -10.31 -0.87
C LEU A 92 7.01 -11.75 -0.92
N ALA A 93 6.27 -12.62 -1.61
CA ALA A 93 6.79 -13.90 -2.08
C ALA A 93 7.37 -13.75 -3.50
N LEU A 94 8.47 -14.46 -3.78
CA LEU A 94 9.20 -14.40 -5.05
C LEU A 94 9.74 -15.79 -5.39
N SER A 95 9.65 -16.20 -6.66
CA SER A 95 10.33 -17.38 -7.20
C SER A 95 11.03 -17.10 -8.52
N GLY A 96 11.93 -17.99 -8.94
CA GLY A 96 12.64 -17.90 -10.22
C GLY A 96 14.06 -18.42 -10.13
N TRP A 97 14.91 -18.01 -11.05
CA TRP A 97 16.34 -18.34 -11.03
C TRP A 97 17.24 -17.15 -11.37
N ASP A 98 18.47 -17.16 -10.88
CA ASP A 98 19.46 -16.15 -11.25
C ASP A 98 20.15 -16.48 -12.59
N SER A 99 21.07 -15.61 -12.99
CA SER A 99 21.90 -15.78 -14.19
C SER A 99 22.82 -17.01 -14.15
N SER A 100 23.05 -17.58 -12.96
CA SER A 100 23.82 -18.81 -12.74
C SER A 100 22.94 -20.06 -12.68
N GLN A 101 21.65 -19.93 -13.00
CA GLN A 101 20.65 -21.00 -12.94
C GLN A 101 20.44 -21.58 -11.53
N VAL A 102 20.78 -20.81 -10.49
CA VAL A 102 20.39 -21.14 -9.11
C VAL A 102 18.95 -20.72 -8.94
N ARG A 103 18.11 -21.62 -8.44
CA ARG A 103 16.68 -21.39 -8.26
C ARG A 103 16.48 -20.69 -6.92
N TYR A 104 15.43 -19.90 -6.79
CA TYR A 104 15.08 -19.23 -5.55
C TYR A 104 13.58 -19.32 -5.35
N SER A 105 13.18 -19.49 -4.11
CA SER A 105 11.83 -19.21 -3.64
C SER A 105 11.99 -18.56 -2.28
N ARG A 106 11.55 -17.32 -2.15
CA ARG A 106 11.82 -16.44 -1.01
C ARG A 106 10.55 -15.75 -0.55
N ILE A 107 10.47 -15.49 0.74
CA ILE A 107 9.48 -14.58 1.35
C ILE A 107 10.28 -13.44 1.97
N TYR A 108 9.90 -12.21 1.63
CA TYR A 108 10.44 -11.00 2.19
C TYR A 108 9.38 -10.34 3.05
N ARG A 109 9.64 -10.27 4.35
CA ARG A 109 8.81 -9.52 5.27
C ARG A 109 8.97 -8.03 5.02
N ASN A 110 7.87 -7.30 4.94
CA ASN A 110 7.87 -5.86 4.85
C ASN A 110 7.77 -5.24 6.24
N ALA A 111 8.88 -4.72 6.75
CA ALA A 111 8.89 -3.95 7.98
C ALA A 111 8.88 -2.45 7.64
N ASN A 112 7.71 -1.83 7.54
CA ASN A 112 7.54 -0.40 7.28
C ASN A 112 8.27 0.10 6.02
N GLY A 113 8.18 -0.64 4.91
CA GLY A 113 8.82 -0.33 3.63
C GLY A 113 10.23 -0.92 3.46
N SER A 114 10.73 -1.66 4.45
CA SER A 114 11.99 -2.39 4.36
C SER A 114 11.74 -3.89 4.18
N LEU A 115 12.18 -4.45 3.05
CA LEU A 115 12.01 -5.87 2.74
C LEU A 115 13.18 -6.69 3.29
N VAL A 116 12.88 -7.68 4.14
CA VAL A 116 13.85 -8.56 4.79
C VAL A 116 13.53 -10.02 4.46
N ASP A 117 14.49 -10.74 3.89
CA ASP A 117 14.36 -12.17 3.61
C ASP A 117 14.24 -12.96 4.93
N ILE A 118 13.13 -13.66 5.13
CA ILE A 118 12.90 -14.47 6.34
C ILE A 118 13.59 -15.83 6.26
N ASN A 119 14.21 -16.16 5.13
CA ASN A 119 14.84 -17.45 4.85
C ASN A 119 13.89 -18.64 5.08
N ALA A 120 12.63 -18.48 4.66
CA ALA A 120 11.63 -19.54 4.72
C ALA A 120 12.15 -20.79 3.97
N ALA A 121 11.89 -21.97 4.54
CA ALA A 121 12.34 -23.26 4.01
C ALA A 121 11.50 -23.74 2.81
N LEU A 122 11.35 -22.88 1.81
CA LEU A 122 10.63 -23.18 0.58
C LEU A 122 11.49 -24.03 -0.35
N SER A 123 10.85 -24.89 -1.14
CA SER A 123 11.51 -25.55 -2.26
C SER A 123 11.90 -24.50 -3.28
N GLN A 124 13.13 -24.56 -3.77
CA GLN A 124 13.63 -23.59 -4.74
C GLN A 124 13.13 -23.95 -6.14
N LEU A 125 12.14 -23.20 -6.64
CA LEU A 125 11.53 -23.44 -7.94
C LEU A 125 11.74 -22.28 -8.92
N SER A 126 11.77 -22.60 -10.22
CA SER A 126 11.63 -21.64 -11.32
C SER A 126 10.48 -22.02 -12.25
N ASN A 127 10.21 -21.24 -13.29
CA ASN A 127 9.13 -21.45 -14.27
C ASN A 127 7.77 -21.69 -13.60
N GLY A 128 7.45 -20.86 -12.61
CA GLY A 128 6.39 -21.12 -11.65
C GLY A 128 5.54 -19.89 -11.33
N SER A 129 4.53 -20.10 -10.48
CA SER A 129 3.67 -19.04 -9.94
C SER A 129 3.51 -19.20 -8.44
N LEU A 130 3.14 -18.10 -7.75
CA LEU A 130 2.87 -18.07 -6.32
C LEU A 130 1.51 -17.41 -6.09
N ALA A 131 0.79 -17.86 -5.07
CA ALA A 131 -0.38 -17.16 -4.57
C ALA A 131 -0.52 -17.37 -3.06
N TRP A 132 -1.00 -16.31 -2.40
CA TRP A 132 -1.36 -16.35 -0.98
C TRP A 132 -2.84 -16.69 -0.81
N GLY A 133 -3.18 -17.39 0.25
CA GLY A 133 -4.56 -17.64 0.66
C GLY A 133 -4.63 -18.45 1.93
N ASP A 134 -5.61 -18.16 2.79
CA ASP A 134 -5.91 -18.91 4.00
C ASP A 134 -6.71 -20.18 3.62
N TYR A 135 -6.03 -21.33 3.46
CA TYR A 135 -6.67 -22.54 2.92
C TYR A 135 -7.36 -23.39 3.99
N ASP A 136 -6.91 -23.31 5.26
CA ASP A 136 -7.50 -24.05 6.38
C ASP A 136 -8.36 -23.18 7.31
N ASN A 137 -8.53 -21.90 6.98
CA ASN A 137 -9.41 -20.93 7.63
C ASN A 137 -9.01 -20.71 9.10
N ASP A 138 -7.71 -20.64 9.37
CA ASP A 138 -7.15 -20.33 10.68
C ASP A 138 -6.79 -18.85 10.85
N GLY A 139 -6.85 -18.09 9.75
CA GLY A 139 -6.60 -16.65 9.70
C GLY A 139 -5.18 -16.27 9.30
N ASP A 140 -4.26 -17.22 9.14
CA ASP A 140 -2.93 -16.98 8.62
C ASP A 140 -2.91 -17.21 7.09
N LEU A 141 -2.23 -16.35 6.33
CA LEU A 141 -2.10 -16.58 4.89
C LEU A 141 -1.11 -17.70 4.60
N ASP A 142 -1.57 -18.75 3.92
CA ASP A 142 -0.75 -19.82 3.40
C ASP A 142 -0.24 -19.51 1.99
N LEU A 143 0.79 -20.24 1.55
CA LEU A 143 1.42 -20.03 0.26
C LEU A 143 1.28 -21.27 -0.62
N VAL A 144 0.65 -21.12 -1.79
CA VAL A 144 0.79 -22.09 -2.88
C VAL A 144 1.90 -21.64 -3.84
N LEU A 145 2.74 -22.58 -4.22
CA LEU A 145 3.87 -22.38 -5.14
C LEU A 145 3.91 -23.51 -6.16
N THR A 146 3.97 -23.15 -7.43
CA THR A 146 4.21 -24.10 -8.53
C THR A 146 5.56 -23.83 -9.17
N GLY A 147 6.12 -24.82 -9.87
CA GLY A 147 7.30 -24.60 -10.69
C GLY A 147 8.15 -25.85 -10.89
N PHE A 148 9.31 -25.65 -11.49
CA PHE A 148 10.29 -26.67 -11.81
C PHE A 148 11.40 -26.66 -10.75
N PRO A 149 11.60 -27.75 -9.99
CA PRO A 149 12.65 -27.85 -8.98
C PRO A 149 14.01 -28.14 -9.62
N ASP A 150 15.09 -27.84 -8.89
CA ASP A 150 16.42 -28.27 -9.32
C ASP A 150 16.58 -29.79 -9.30
N GLY A 151 17.24 -30.35 -10.32
CA GLY A 151 17.44 -31.80 -10.49
C GLY A 151 16.16 -32.64 -10.65
N GLY A 152 14.97 -32.03 -10.73
CA GLY A 152 13.70 -32.75 -10.84
C GLY A 152 13.34 -33.17 -12.26
N SER A 153 12.39 -34.11 -12.36
CA SER A 153 11.91 -34.65 -13.63
C SER A 153 10.63 -33.99 -14.16
N GLY A 154 10.12 -32.96 -13.51
CA GLY A 154 8.86 -32.31 -13.90
C GLY A 154 8.44 -31.16 -12.99
N TYR A 155 7.35 -30.50 -13.39
CA TYR A 155 6.72 -29.44 -12.60
C TYR A 155 6.07 -30.01 -11.34
N VAL A 156 6.18 -29.26 -10.24
CA VAL A 156 5.56 -29.56 -8.95
C VAL A 156 4.57 -28.46 -8.58
N SER A 157 3.59 -28.82 -7.75
CA SER A 157 2.68 -27.89 -7.08
C SER A 157 2.74 -28.20 -5.59
N GLN A 158 3.03 -27.21 -4.77
CA GLN A 158 3.23 -27.35 -3.34
C GLN A 158 2.42 -26.29 -2.59
N ILE A 159 1.90 -26.68 -1.44
CA ILE A 159 1.25 -25.76 -0.49
C ILE A 159 2.11 -25.76 0.77
N TYR A 160 2.40 -24.57 1.27
CA TYR A 160 3.05 -24.32 2.53
C TYR A 160 2.03 -23.70 3.47
N ARG A 161 1.67 -24.45 4.52
CA ARG A 161 0.86 -23.90 5.60
C ARG A 161 1.70 -22.95 6.43
N ASN A 162 1.14 -21.81 6.77
CA ASN A 162 1.74 -20.82 7.64
C ASN A 162 1.12 -20.92 9.03
N ASP A 163 1.89 -21.34 10.02
CA ASP A 163 1.47 -21.32 11.43
C ASP A 163 2.20 -20.16 12.13
N ASN A 164 1.58 -18.97 12.20
CA ASN A 164 2.13 -17.76 12.82
C ASN A 164 3.56 -17.38 12.35
N GLY A 165 3.77 -17.36 11.03
CA GLY A 165 5.05 -17.06 10.39
C GLY A 165 5.97 -18.28 10.21
N SER A 166 5.54 -19.48 10.60
CA SER A 166 6.26 -20.72 10.38
C SER A 166 5.69 -21.50 9.20
N PHE A 167 6.48 -21.65 8.14
CA PHE A 167 6.03 -22.31 6.90
C PHE A 167 6.38 -23.79 6.87
N VAL A 168 5.37 -24.64 6.74
CA VAL A 168 5.51 -26.09 6.64
C VAL A 168 4.90 -26.59 5.33
N ASN A 169 5.69 -27.32 4.53
CA ASN A 169 5.16 -27.98 3.34
C ASN A 169 4.21 -29.10 3.76
N ILE A 170 2.94 -29.01 3.38
CA ILE A 170 1.92 -29.99 3.79
C ILE A 170 1.97 -31.29 2.96
N GLN A 171 2.87 -31.37 1.98
CA GLN A 171 3.05 -32.52 1.08
C GLN A 171 1.74 -32.95 0.42
N ALA A 172 0.90 -31.98 0.07
CA ALA A 172 -0.34 -32.26 -0.64
C ALA A 172 -0.02 -33.01 -1.95
N ASN A 173 -0.75 -34.09 -2.22
CA ASN A 173 -0.63 -34.87 -3.45
C ASN A 173 -1.28 -34.13 -4.62
N LEU A 174 -0.66 -33.01 -5.02
CA LEU A 174 -1.06 -32.19 -6.16
C LEU A 174 -0.26 -32.64 -7.38
N LEU A 175 -0.93 -33.22 -8.38
CA LEU A 175 -0.30 -33.59 -9.64
C LEU A 175 -0.02 -32.32 -10.45
N GLY A 176 1.24 -32.03 -10.74
CA GLY A 176 1.62 -30.95 -11.66
C GLY A 176 1.16 -31.26 -13.08
N SER A 177 0.35 -30.39 -13.68
CA SER A 177 -0.01 -30.51 -15.09
C SER A 177 1.14 -29.99 -15.96
N GLY A 178 1.71 -30.87 -16.79
CA GLY A 178 2.71 -30.53 -17.80
C GLY A 178 2.12 -30.13 -19.14
#